data_AF-B1INR4-F1
#
_entry.id   AF-B1INR4-F1
#
_cell.length_a   1.000
_cell.length_b   1.000
_cell.length_c   1.000
_cell.angle_alpha   90.00
_cell.angle_beta   90.00
_cell.angle_gamma   90.00
#
_symmetry.space_group_name_H-M   'P 1'
#
loop_
_entity.id
_entity.type
_entity.pdbx_description
1 polymer ?
#
loop_
_entity_poly.entity_id
_entity_poly.type
_entity_poly.pdbx_seq_one_letter_code
_entity_poly.pdbx_strand_id
1 'polypeptide(L)'
;MGIFSKINNMIKAKANNALDKAENPIESLEEKIRNMEEDLHNAKLSAAEVLGNVHFLEEKKQDAKSQMEDYETKIKKALSIGNEELAKKALEKKIEAEKQYKHLESKHAEAKKNAEKLKSRLADLEKSISETRQYRDEANARLNTAEASQKVNEILCNVSSDNINLDDIERKISKKETTAAGLEDLKPVSLDNEFDKLNEVDLDAELEKYKS
;
A
#
# COMPACT_ATOMS: atom_id res chain seq x y z
N MET A 1 -50.79 -5.01 -26.31
CA MET A 1 -49.76 -5.16 -25.26
C MET A 1 -48.42 -4.75 -25.84
N GLY A 2 -48.01 -3.50 -25.59
CA GLY A 2 -47.03 -2.79 -26.41
C GLY A 2 -45.57 -3.05 -26.03
N ILE A 3 -44.79 -3.42 -27.04
CA ILE A 3 -43.32 -3.50 -27.11
C ILE A 3 -42.63 -2.23 -26.57
N PHE A 4 -43.34 -1.09 -26.61
CA PHE A 4 -42.91 0.20 -26.09
C PHE A 4 -42.77 0.28 -24.56
N SER A 5 -43.42 -0.60 -23.79
CA SER A 5 -43.24 -0.65 -22.33
C SER A 5 -41.90 -1.29 -21.92
N LYS A 6 -41.36 -2.22 -22.71
CA LYS A 6 -40.07 -2.87 -22.42
C LYS A 6 -38.87 -1.97 -22.70
N ILE A 7 -38.98 -1.08 -23.69
CA ILE A 7 -37.91 -0.14 -24.04
C ILE A 7 -37.79 0.97 -22.97
N ASN A 8 -38.90 1.46 -22.43
CA ASN A 8 -38.87 2.47 -21.37
C ASN A 8 -38.30 1.92 -20.05
N ASN A 9 -38.52 0.64 -19.74
CA ASN A 9 -37.91 -0.02 -18.58
C ASN A 9 -36.41 -0.32 -18.78
N MET A 10 -35.95 -0.54 -20.02
CA MET A 10 -34.53 -0.78 -20.30
C MET A 10 -33.69 0.51 -20.20
N ILE A 11 -34.29 1.68 -20.47
CA ILE A 11 -33.65 2.99 -20.30
C ILE A 11 -33.67 3.41 -18.82
N LYS A 12 -34.76 3.19 -18.08
CA LYS A 12 -34.80 3.42 -16.61
C LYS A 12 -33.83 2.53 -15.83
N ALA A 13 -33.67 1.27 -16.22
CA ALA A 13 -32.71 0.35 -15.58
C ALA A 13 -31.23 0.72 -15.85
N LYS A 14 -30.93 1.42 -16.96
CA LYS A 14 -29.60 1.98 -17.21
C LYS A 14 -29.40 3.38 -16.62
N ALA A 15 -30.47 4.13 -16.40
CA ALA A 15 -30.43 5.39 -15.66
C ALA A 15 -30.18 5.17 -14.16
N ASN A 16 -30.74 4.13 -13.55
CA ASN A 16 -30.39 3.75 -12.17
C ASN A 16 -28.90 3.37 -12.06
N ASN A 17 -28.37 2.53 -12.96
CA ASN A 17 -26.94 2.16 -12.90
C ASN A 17 -25.95 3.31 -13.22
N ALA A 18 -26.40 4.38 -13.89
CA ALA A 18 -25.59 5.56 -14.16
C ALA A 18 -25.72 6.62 -13.05
N LEU A 19 -26.85 6.67 -12.34
CA LEU A 19 -26.99 7.42 -11.09
C LEU A 19 -26.22 6.75 -9.94
N ASP A 20 -26.25 5.42 -9.84
CA ASP A 20 -25.54 4.66 -8.80
C ASP A 20 -24.01 4.89 -8.85
N LYS A 21 -23.44 5.07 -10.05
CA LYS A 21 -22.01 5.41 -10.23
C LYS A 21 -21.62 6.83 -9.81
N ALA A 22 -22.59 7.72 -9.65
CA ALA A 22 -22.41 9.04 -9.05
C ALA A 22 -22.89 9.11 -7.59
N GLU A 23 -23.60 8.08 -7.10
CA GLU A 23 -24.22 8.05 -5.76
C GLU A 23 -23.29 7.55 -4.66
N ASN A 24 -22.25 6.76 -4.97
CA ASN A 24 -21.31 6.25 -3.95
C ASN A 24 -19.89 6.84 -4.10
N PRO A 25 -19.63 8.03 -3.49
CA PRO A 25 -18.30 8.66 -3.52
C PRO A 25 -17.18 7.78 -2.94
N ILE A 26 -17.55 6.80 -2.11
CA ILE A 26 -16.64 5.81 -1.53
C ILE A 26 -16.12 4.82 -2.56
N GLU A 27 -16.99 4.29 -3.43
CA GLU A 27 -16.58 3.32 -4.45
C GLU A 27 -15.62 3.97 -5.46
N SER A 28 -15.89 5.23 -5.83
CA SER A 28 -14.97 6.04 -6.67
C SER A 28 -13.62 6.30 -5.99
N LEU A 29 -13.60 6.52 -4.67
CA LEU A 29 -12.35 6.65 -3.90
C LEU A 29 -11.58 5.34 -3.81
N GLU A 30 -12.27 4.21 -3.66
CA GLU A 30 -11.65 2.88 -3.65
C GLU A 30 -11.05 2.51 -5.01
N GLU A 31 -11.75 2.81 -6.11
CA GLU A 31 -11.20 2.64 -7.46
C GLU A 31 -9.93 3.48 -7.66
N LYS A 32 -9.96 4.74 -7.21
CA LYS A 32 -8.79 5.63 -7.27
C LYS A 32 -7.61 5.08 -6.46
N ILE A 33 -7.85 4.59 -5.25
CA ILE A 33 -6.79 3.96 -4.42
C ILE A 33 -6.20 2.75 -5.15
N ARG A 34 -7.04 1.91 -5.76
CA ARG A 34 -6.61 0.72 -6.49
C ARG A 34 -5.73 1.07 -7.70
N ASN A 35 -6.13 2.09 -8.47
CA ASN A 35 -5.33 2.59 -9.59
C ASN A 35 -3.99 3.16 -9.11
N MET A 36 -3.98 3.93 -8.02
CA MET A 36 -2.74 4.46 -7.45
C MET A 36 -1.80 3.34 -6.93
N GLU A 37 -2.35 2.25 -6.40
CA GLU A 37 -1.59 1.08 -5.97
C GLU A 37 -0.97 0.32 -7.16
N GLU A 38 -1.72 0.19 -8.26
CA GLU A 38 -1.22 -0.39 -9.50
C GLU A 38 -0.11 0.47 -10.11
N ASP A 39 -0.30 1.79 -10.16
CA ASP A 39 0.72 2.74 -10.60
C ASP A 39 1.97 2.67 -9.72
N LEU A 40 1.81 2.54 -8.39
CA LEU A 40 2.92 2.34 -7.47
C LEU A 40 3.67 1.04 -7.78
N HIS A 41 2.95 -0.04 -8.06
CA HIS A 41 3.57 -1.32 -8.42
C HIS A 41 4.41 -1.19 -9.71
N ASN A 42 3.82 -0.62 -10.76
CA ASN A 42 4.50 -0.40 -12.04
C ASN A 42 5.71 0.55 -11.91
N ALA A 43 5.58 1.60 -11.10
CA ALA A 43 6.67 2.52 -10.80
C ALA A 43 7.78 1.84 -10.00
N LYS A 44 7.46 0.93 -9.06
CA LYS A 44 8.46 0.13 -8.33
C LYS A 44 9.23 -0.81 -9.24
N LEU A 45 8.57 -1.47 -10.19
CA LEU A 45 9.23 -2.32 -11.19
C LEU A 45 10.20 -1.50 -12.04
N SER A 46 9.72 -0.36 -12.57
CA SER A 46 10.56 0.55 -13.38
C SER A 46 11.75 1.10 -12.58
N ALA A 47 11.53 1.41 -11.29
CA ALA A 47 12.59 1.89 -10.41
C ALA A 47 13.61 0.78 -10.10
N ALA A 48 13.18 -0.47 -9.97
CA ALA A 48 14.07 -1.61 -9.79
C ALA A 48 14.99 -1.82 -11.00
N GLU A 49 14.50 -1.62 -12.23
CA GLU A 49 15.34 -1.64 -13.44
C GLU A 49 16.39 -0.54 -13.42
N VAL A 50 16.01 0.68 -13.04
CA VAL A 50 16.95 1.81 -12.93
C VAL A 50 18.01 1.56 -11.86
N LEU A 51 17.60 1.06 -10.68
CA LEU A 51 18.51 0.68 -9.60
C LEU A 51 19.44 -0.46 -10.02
N GLY A 52 18.92 -1.45 -10.75
CA GLY A 52 19.72 -2.52 -11.34
C GLY A 52 20.79 -1.99 -12.29
N ASN A 53 20.46 -1.01 -13.14
CA ASN A 53 21.42 -0.36 -14.01
C ASN A 53 22.48 0.44 -13.21
N VAL A 54 22.12 1.08 -12.10
CA VAL A 54 23.08 1.73 -11.20
C VAL A 54 24.07 0.71 -10.65
N HIS A 55 23.59 -0.43 -10.15
CA HIS A 55 24.46 -1.49 -9.64
C HIS A 55 25.36 -2.08 -10.73
N PHE A 56 24.82 -2.30 -11.93
CA PHE A 56 25.61 -2.76 -13.06
C PHE A 56 26.72 -1.78 -13.44
N LEU A 57 26.43 -0.48 -13.46
CA LEU A 57 27.44 0.57 -13.71
C LEU A 57 28.47 0.65 -12.58
N GLU A 58 28.05 0.43 -11.33
CA GLU A 58 28.94 0.37 -10.18
C GLU A 58 29.93 -0.80 -10.28
N GLU A 59 29.45 -1.99 -10.63
CA GLU A 59 30.27 -3.18 -10.87
C GLU A 59 31.26 -2.93 -12.01
N LYS A 60 30.80 -2.39 -13.15
CA LYS A 60 31.69 -2.05 -14.28
C LYS A 60 32.75 -1.02 -13.91
N LYS A 61 32.39 -0.04 -13.09
CA LYS A 61 33.33 0.96 -12.57
C LYS A 61 34.37 0.30 -11.66
N GLN A 62 33.95 -0.63 -10.81
CA GLN A 62 34.84 -1.39 -9.93
C GLN A 62 35.80 -2.29 -10.73
N ASP A 63 35.32 -2.97 -11.77
CA ASP A 63 36.14 -3.75 -12.70
C ASP A 63 37.23 -2.88 -13.35
N ALA A 64 36.86 -1.72 -13.88
CA ALA A 64 37.80 -0.79 -14.50
C ALA A 64 38.86 -0.30 -13.49
N LYS A 65 38.45 -0.06 -12.24
CA LYS A 65 39.39 0.30 -11.16
C LYS A 65 40.37 -0.84 -10.86
N SER A 66 39.89 -2.07 -10.75
CA SER A 66 40.76 -3.24 -10.55
C SER A 66 41.77 -3.40 -11.69
N GLN A 67 41.35 -3.19 -12.94
CA GLN A 67 42.27 -3.22 -14.09
C GLN A 67 43.34 -2.14 -13.99
N MET A 68 43.00 -0.93 -13.53
CA MET A 68 43.98 0.14 -13.32
C MET A 68 45.02 -0.24 -12.25
N GLU A 69 44.60 -0.89 -11.16
CA GLU A 69 45.48 -1.38 -10.09
C GLU A 69 46.41 -2.51 -10.60
N ASP A 70 45.89 -3.41 -11.43
CA ASP A 70 46.67 -4.45 -12.10
C ASP A 70 47.75 -3.87 -13.01
N TYR A 71 47.39 -2.88 -13.84
CA TYR A 71 48.36 -2.20 -14.70
C TYR A 71 49.39 -1.44 -13.87
N GLU A 72 49.00 -0.81 -12.76
CA GLU A 72 49.95 -0.17 -11.86
C GLU A 72 50.97 -1.15 -11.28
N THR A 73 50.51 -2.34 -10.87
CA THR A 73 51.39 -3.41 -10.40
C THR A 73 52.33 -3.89 -11.50
N LYS A 74 51.85 -4.03 -12.74
CA LYS A 74 52.67 -4.38 -13.91
C LYS A 74 53.72 -3.32 -14.23
N ILE A 75 53.38 -2.04 -14.12
CA ILE A 75 54.31 -0.92 -14.29
C ILE A 75 55.43 -1.00 -13.26
N LYS A 76 55.09 -1.16 -11.97
CA LYS A 76 56.07 -1.29 -10.87
C LYS A 76 57.02 -2.47 -11.10
N LYS A 77 56.49 -3.62 -11.55
CA LYS A 77 57.30 -4.80 -11.89
C LYS A 77 58.23 -4.55 -13.09
N ALA A 78 57.73 -3.94 -14.16
CA ALA A 78 58.54 -3.65 -15.35
C ALA A 78 59.69 -2.68 -15.03
N LEU A 79 59.43 -1.65 -14.22
CA LEU A 79 60.45 -0.71 -13.74
C LEU A 79 61.49 -1.40 -12.84
N SER A 80 61.07 -2.35 -12.01
CA SER A 80 61.99 -3.10 -11.13
C SER A 80 62.99 -3.98 -11.90
N ILE A 81 62.63 -4.40 -13.13
CA ILE A 81 63.49 -5.21 -14.01
C ILE A 81 64.25 -4.31 -15.01
N GLY A 82 64.10 -2.98 -14.93
CA GLY A 82 64.74 -2.01 -15.82
C GLY A 82 64.17 -2.00 -17.25
N ASN A 83 63.00 -2.60 -17.48
CA ASN A 83 62.37 -2.64 -18.80
C ASN A 83 61.40 -1.46 -18.98
N GLU A 84 61.95 -0.30 -19.35
CA GLU A 84 61.19 0.94 -19.52
C GLU A 84 60.19 0.89 -20.67
N GLU A 85 60.47 0.17 -21.76
CA GLU A 85 59.52 0.02 -22.88
C GLU A 85 58.25 -0.70 -22.43
N LEU A 86 58.41 -1.77 -21.65
CA LEU A 86 57.27 -2.53 -21.11
C LEU A 86 56.48 -1.69 -20.10
N ALA A 87 57.16 -0.88 -19.28
CA ALA A 87 56.52 0.05 -18.36
C ALA A 87 55.70 1.12 -19.11
N LYS A 88 56.22 1.69 -20.20
CA LYS A 88 55.50 2.67 -21.04
C LYS A 88 54.25 2.05 -21.68
N LYS A 89 54.33 0.85 -22.24
CA LYS A 89 53.17 0.15 -22.81
C LYS A 89 52.10 -0.15 -21.75
N ALA A 90 52.50 -0.57 -20.55
CA ALA A 90 51.57 -0.79 -19.44
C ALA A 90 50.94 0.53 -18.94
N LEU A 91 51.69 1.64 -18.96
CA LEU A 91 51.19 2.97 -18.62
C LEU A 91 50.15 3.47 -19.63
N GLU A 92 50.36 3.28 -20.92
CA GLU A 92 49.36 3.60 -21.95
C GLU A 92 48.04 2.86 -21.70
N LYS A 93 48.12 1.57 -21.36
CA LYS A 93 46.93 0.77 -20.99
C LYS A 93 46.26 1.24 -19.70
N LYS A 94 47.03 1.67 -18.70
CA LYS A 94 46.48 2.28 -17.48
C LYS A 94 45.72 3.57 -17.81
N ILE A 95 46.26 4.44 -18.65
CA ILE A 95 45.62 5.70 -19.05
C ILE A 95 44.32 5.43 -19.81
N GLU A 96 44.30 4.42 -20.67
CA GLU A 96 43.10 3.98 -21.38
C GLU A 96 42.02 3.49 -20.41
N ALA A 97 42.38 2.64 -19.45
CA ALA A 97 41.49 2.16 -18.40
C ALA A 97 40.99 3.32 -17.49
N GLU A 98 41.84 4.30 -17.18
CA GLU A 98 41.46 5.47 -16.39
C GLU A 98 40.42 6.35 -17.11
N LYS A 99 40.56 6.53 -18.42
CA LYS A 99 39.55 7.24 -19.23
C LYS A 99 38.21 6.51 -19.20
N GLN A 100 38.23 5.18 -19.30
CA GLN A 100 37.03 4.36 -19.19
C GLN A 100 36.40 4.44 -17.80
N TYR A 101 37.21 4.38 -16.74
CA TYR A 101 36.76 4.56 -15.35
C TYR A 101 36.06 5.90 -15.16
N LYS A 102 36.68 7.02 -15.59
CA LYS A 102 36.08 8.37 -15.48
C LYS A 102 34.76 8.48 -16.24
N HIS A 103 34.66 7.85 -17.40
CA HIS A 103 33.41 7.80 -18.16
C HIS A 103 32.31 7.03 -17.43
N LEU A 104 32.63 5.85 -16.90
CA LEU A 104 31.71 5.02 -16.12
C LEU A 104 31.31 5.70 -14.81
N GLU A 105 32.23 6.39 -14.14
CA GLU A 105 31.99 7.14 -12.92
C GLU A 105 30.98 8.28 -13.14
N SER A 106 31.14 9.04 -14.23
CA SER A 106 30.19 10.09 -14.61
C SER A 106 28.78 9.52 -14.87
N LYS A 107 28.70 8.43 -15.65
CA LYS A 107 27.42 7.75 -15.94
C LYS A 107 26.77 7.19 -14.67
N HIS A 108 27.56 6.57 -13.79
CA HIS A 108 27.08 6.06 -12.52
C HIS A 108 26.55 7.19 -11.63
N ALA A 109 27.25 8.32 -11.56
CA ALA A 109 26.80 9.47 -10.77
C ALA A 109 25.47 10.04 -11.29
N GLU A 110 25.31 10.15 -12.60
CA GLU A 110 24.05 10.58 -13.22
C GLU A 110 22.92 9.57 -12.96
N ALA A 111 23.17 8.28 -13.18
CA ALA A 111 22.20 7.22 -12.91
C ALA A 111 21.77 7.19 -11.44
N LYS A 112 22.72 7.32 -10.51
CA LYS A 112 22.44 7.39 -9.07
C LYS A 112 21.58 8.60 -8.71
N LYS A 113 21.88 9.77 -9.28
CA LYS A 113 21.05 10.98 -9.06
C LYS A 113 19.62 10.79 -9.55
N ASN A 114 19.44 10.10 -10.68
CA ASN A 114 18.11 9.80 -11.21
C ASN A 114 17.38 8.75 -10.35
N ALA A 115 18.09 7.73 -9.85
CA ALA A 115 17.54 6.74 -8.93
C ALA A 115 17.06 7.38 -7.62
N GLU A 116 17.84 8.29 -7.02
CA GLU A 116 17.43 9.01 -5.80
C GLU A 116 16.15 9.85 -6.03
N LYS A 117 16.04 10.53 -7.18
CA LYS A 117 14.82 11.26 -7.55
C LYS A 117 13.61 10.33 -7.69
N LEU A 118 13.79 9.17 -8.31
CA LEU A 118 12.73 8.17 -8.45
C LEU A 118 12.29 7.65 -7.08
N LYS A 119 13.25 7.37 -6.18
CA LYS A 119 12.99 6.92 -4.82
C LYS A 119 12.18 7.94 -4.02
N SER A 120 12.52 9.23 -4.13
CA SER A 120 11.75 10.31 -3.51
C SER A 120 10.31 10.35 -4.03
N ARG A 121 10.12 10.27 -5.35
CA ARG A 121 8.78 10.28 -5.96
C ARG A 121 7.94 9.06 -5.57
N LEU A 122 8.56 7.90 -5.43
CA LEU A 122 7.89 6.69 -4.93
C LEU A 122 7.42 6.88 -3.49
N ALA A 123 8.25 7.46 -2.63
CA ALA A 123 7.87 7.77 -1.25
C ALA A 123 6.71 8.79 -1.19
N ASP A 124 6.72 9.80 -2.07
CA ASP A 124 5.62 10.77 -2.18
C ASP A 124 4.31 10.09 -2.63
N LEU A 125 4.39 9.15 -3.58
CA LEU A 125 3.23 8.38 -4.04
C LEU A 125 2.68 7.47 -2.92
N GLU A 126 3.55 6.78 -2.19
CA GLU A 126 3.16 5.98 -1.02
C GLU A 126 2.46 6.82 0.05
N LYS A 127 2.99 8.02 0.33
CA LYS A 127 2.36 8.97 1.25
C LYS A 127 0.98 9.42 0.76
N SER A 128 0.86 9.76 -0.52
CA SER A 128 -0.43 10.18 -1.12
C SER A 128 -1.48 9.06 -1.09
N ILE A 129 -1.07 7.80 -1.30
CA ILE A 129 -1.96 6.63 -1.14
C ILE A 129 -2.43 6.51 0.32
N SER A 130 -1.52 6.65 1.28
CA SER A 130 -1.87 6.59 2.71
C SER A 130 -2.85 7.71 3.11
N GLU A 131 -2.61 8.95 2.65
CA GLU A 131 -3.51 10.09 2.87
C GLU A 131 -4.89 9.85 2.24
N THR A 132 -4.93 9.30 1.02
CA THR A 132 -6.18 8.98 0.33
C THR A 132 -6.97 7.88 1.05
N ARG A 133 -6.28 6.87 1.60
CA ARG A 133 -6.90 5.83 2.45
C ARG A 133 -7.50 6.41 3.73
N GLN A 134 -6.77 7.30 4.41
CA GLN A 134 -7.29 8.01 5.59
C GLN A 134 -8.52 8.84 5.26
N TYR A 135 -8.48 9.57 4.14
CA TYR A 135 -9.62 10.36 3.66
C TYR A 135 -10.84 9.49 3.34
N ARG A 136 -10.63 8.32 2.71
CA ARG A 136 -11.70 7.33 2.49
C ARG A 136 -12.32 6.89 3.81
N ASP A 137 -11.51 6.55 4.81
CA ASP A 137 -12.01 6.08 6.10
C ASP A 137 -12.80 7.16 6.85
N GLU A 138 -12.33 8.41 6.79
CA GLU A 138 -13.05 9.57 7.32
C GLU A 138 -14.37 9.83 6.57
N ALA A 139 -14.36 9.76 5.24
CA ALA A 139 -15.55 9.92 4.41
C ALA A 139 -16.59 8.82 4.70
N ASN A 140 -16.14 7.57 4.87
CA ASN A 140 -16.98 6.44 5.27
C ASN A 140 -17.65 6.68 6.63
N ALA A 141 -16.89 7.11 7.64
CA ALA A 141 -17.43 7.39 8.97
C ALA A 141 -18.47 8.53 8.93
N ARG A 142 -18.22 9.57 8.14
CA ARG A 142 -19.16 10.69 7.95
C ARG A 142 -20.44 10.28 7.25
N LEU A 143 -20.34 9.48 6.18
CA LEU A 143 -21.52 8.95 5.49
C LEU A 143 -22.35 8.06 6.41
N ASN A 144 -21.73 7.15 7.16
CA ASN A 144 -22.42 6.32 8.14
C ASN A 144 -23.15 7.15 9.21
N THR A 145 -22.53 8.24 9.68
CA THR A 145 -23.14 9.16 10.66
C THR A 145 -24.29 9.95 10.05
N ALA A 146 -24.15 10.42 8.81
CA ALA A 146 -25.19 11.14 8.09
C ALA A 146 -26.40 10.24 7.80
N GLU A 147 -26.16 9.00 7.34
CA GLU A 147 -27.21 7.99 7.14
C GLU A 147 -27.92 7.63 8.44
N ALA A 148 -27.18 7.45 9.54
CA ALA A 148 -27.77 7.20 10.86
C ALA A 148 -28.66 8.37 11.30
N SER A 149 -28.19 9.61 11.12
CA SER A 149 -28.94 10.82 11.44
C SER A 149 -30.18 10.99 10.56
N GLN A 150 -30.07 10.69 9.27
CA GLN A 150 -31.19 10.70 8.33
C GLN A 150 -32.22 9.63 8.69
N LYS A 151 -31.81 8.40 9.01
CA LYS A 151 -32.72 7.33 9.47
C LYS A 151 -33.43 7.72 10.77
N VAL A 152 -32.74 8.35 11.71
CA VAL A 152 -33.36 8.86 12.95
C VAL A 152 -34.37 9.96 12.65
N ASN A 153 -34.02 10.93 11.81
CA ASN A 153 -34.94 12.00 11.39
C ASN A 153 -36.12 11.48 10.57
N GLU A 154 -35.91 10.49 9.71
CA GLU A 154 -36.98 9.83 8.96
C GLU A 154 -37.93 9.10 9.92
N ILE A 155 -37.41 8.37 10.91
CA ILE A 155 -38.23 7.79 11.98
C ILE A 155 -39.01 8.88 12.72
N LEU A 156 -38.37 9.99 13.10
CA LEU A 156 -39.01 11.11 13.81
C LEU A 156 -40.09 11.83 12.97
N CYS A 157 -39.83 12.07 11.68
CA CYS A 157 -40.80 12.69 10.76
C CYS A 157 -41.96 11.74 10.44
N ASN A 158 -41.69 10.45 10.29
CA ASN A 158 -42.71 9.41 10.11
C ASN A 158 -43.49 9.17 11.42
N VAL A 159 -42.94 9.55 12.57
CA VAL A 159 -43.64 9.66 13.86
C VAL A 159 -44.56 10.87 13.94
N SER A 160 -44.29 11.92 13.17
CA SER A 160 -44.99 13.20 13.28
C SER A 160 -46.23 13.33 12.37
N SER A 161 -46.44 12.41 11.41
CA SER A 161 -47.39 12.65 10.31
C SER A 161 -48.68 11.81 10.33
N ASP A 162 -48.84 10.80 11.19
CA ASP A 162 -50.12 10.09 11.32
C ASP A 162 -50.23 9.46 12.71
N ASN A 163 -51.42 9.54 13.33
CA ASN A 163 -51.77 9.04 14.66
C ASN A 163 -51.03 7.73 15.04
N ILE A 164 -50.04 7.79 15.94
CA ILE A 164 -49.29 6.61 16.36
C ILE A 164 -49.82 6.05 17.67
N ASN A 165 -50.26 4.79 17.62
CA ASN A 165 -50.43 3.93 18.79
C ASN A 165 -49.04 3.65 19.39
N LEU A 166 -48.85 4.05 20.65
CA LEU A 166 -47.63 3.90 21.44
C LEU A 166 -47.05 2.46 21.39
N ASP A 167 -47.93 1.46 21.27
CA ASP A 167 -47.60 0.04 21.19
C ASP A 167 -46.70 -0.33 19.98
N ASP A 168 -46.82 0.35 18.83
CA ASP A 168 -46.02 0.01 17.64
C ASP A 168 -44.59 0.58 17.72
N ILE A 169 -44.40 1.68 18.44
CA ILE A 169 -43.08 2.25 18.75
C ILE A 169 -42.37 1.32 19.74
N GLU A 170 -43.05 0.92 20.81
CA GLU A 170 -42.52 0.03 21.83
C GLU A 170 -42.17 -1.35 21.23
N ARG A 171 -42.99 -1.84 20.30
CA ARG A 171 -42.69 -3.07 19.55
C ARG A 171 -41.49 -2.93 18.62
N LYS A 172 -41.28 -1.79 17.94
CA LYS A 172 -40.11 -1.56 17.07
C LYS A 172 -38.82 -1.36 17.88
N ILE A 173 -38.89 -0.68 19.01
CA ILE A 173 -37.77 -0.51 19.95
C ILE A 173 -37.39 -1.88 20.53
N SER A 174 -38.36 -2.62 21.07
CA SER A 174 -38.15 -3.99 21.55
C SER A 174 -37.57 -4.91 20.47
N LYS A 175 -38.02 -4.79 19.20
CA LYS A 175 -37.47 -5.56 18.08
C LYS A 175 -36.04 -5.17 17.74
N LYS A 176 -35.67 -3.89 17.82
CA LYS A 176 -34.29 -3.42 17.62
C LYS A 176 -33.39 -3.80 18.79
N GLU A 177 -33.86 -3.71 20.03
CA GLU A 177 -33.14 -4.17 21.22
C GLU A 177 -32.91 -5.67 21.19
N THR A 178 -33.92 -6.46 20.82
CA THR A 178 -33.75 -7.91 20.63
C THR A 178 -32.88 -8.29 19.42
N THR A 179 -32.88 -7.48 18.36
CA THR A 179 -31.95 -7.70 17.23
C THR A 179 -30.51 -7.30 17.60
N ALA A 180 -30.31 -6.24 18.38
CA ALA A 180 -29.01 -5.83 18.90
C ALA A 180 -28.47 -6.86 19.91
N ALA A 181 -29.31 -7.34 20.82
CA ALA A 181 -28.97 -8.43 21.74
C ALA A 181 -28.71 -9.75 20.99
N GLY A 182 -29.52 -10.06 19.97
CA GLY A 182 -29.30 -11.24 19.11
C GLY A 182 -28.03 -11.15 18.26
N LEU A 183 -27.61 -9.93 17.87
CA LEU A 183 -26.33 -9.67 17.20
C LEU A 183 -25.13 -9.76 18.16
N GLU A 184 -25.35 -9.46 19.45
CA GLU A 184 -24.38 -9.70 20.52
C GLU A 184 -24.23 -11.20 20.80
N ASP A 185 -25.32 -11.97 20.75
CA ASP A 185 -25.33 -13.44 20.80
C ASP A 185 -24.80 -14.12 19.52
N LEU A 186 -24.90 -13.45 18.36
CA LEU A 186 -24.36 -13.90 17.07
C LEU A 186 -22.91 -13.48 16.84
N LYS A 187 -22.26 -12.75 17.76
CA LYS A 187 -20.79 -12.72 17.79
C LYS A 187 -20.34 -14.16 17.94
N PRO A 188 -19.64 -14.76 16.95
CA PRO A 188 -19.21 -16.13 17.07
C PRO A 188 -18.34 -16.21 18.31
N VAL A 189 -18.77 -17.02 19.28
CA VAL A 189 -17.89 -17.53 20.32
C VAL A 189 -16.83 -18.33 19.57
N SER A 190 -15.73 -17.68 19.19
CA SER A 190 -14.58 -18.41 18.66
C SER A 190 -14.05 -19.27 19.80
N LEU A 191 -13.65 -20.50 19.46
CA LEU A 191 -13.07 -21.48 20.37
C LEU A 191 -11.92 -20.90 21.21
N ASP A 192 -11.28 -19.83 20.74
CA ASP A 192 -10.22 -19.12 21.48
C ASP A 192 -10.69 -18.53 22.82
N ASN A 193 -11.94 -18.05 22.91
CA ASN A 193 -12.50 -17.54 24.17
C ASN A 193 -12.82 -18.65 25.19
N GLU A 194 -13.02 -19.90 24.75
CA GLU A 194 -13.15 -21.06 25.65
C GLU A 194 -11.77 -21.53 26.16
N PHE A 195 -10.71 -21.40 25.35
CA PHE A 195 -9.35 -21.72 25.78
C PHE A 195 -8.78 -20.70 26.77
N ASP A 196 -9.08 -19.41 26.63
CA ASP A 196 -8.66 -18.40 27.62
C ASP A 196 -9.32 -18.59 28.99
N LYS A 197 -10.57 -19.08 29.03
CA LYS A 197 -11.25 -19.44 30.28
C LYS A 197 -10.76 -20.75 30.90
N LEU A 198 -10.13 -21.64 30.11
CA LEU A 198 -9.52 -22.88 30.60
C LEU A 198 -8.06 -22.70 31.04
N ASN A 199 -7.41 -21.59 30.71
CA ASN A 199 -6.05 -21.27 31.15
C ASN A 199 -6.00 -20.49 32.48
N GLU A 200 -7.14 -20.08 33.03
CA GLU A 200 -7.27 -19.60 34.41
C GLU A 200 -7.41 -20.77 35.40
N VAL A 201 -6.65 -21.86 35.19
CA VAL A 201 -6.44 -22.90 36.20
C VAL A 201 -5.39 -22.39 37.18
N ASP A 202 -5.91 -21.82 38.27
CA ASP A 202 -5.54 -22.14 39.65
C ASP A 202 -4.05 -22.04 40.04
N LEU A 203 -3.45 -20.88 39.76
CA LEU A 203 -2.16 -20.48 40.35
C LEU A 203 -2.24 -20.39 41.89
N ASP A 204 -3.43 -20.19 42.47
CA ASP A 204 -3.63 -20.15 43.92
C ASP A 204 -3.64 -21.55 44.56
N ALA A 205 -4.22 -22.57 43.92
CA ALA A 205 -4.16 -23.96 44.44
C ALA A 205 -2.77 -24.62 44.34
N GLU A 206 -1.92 -24.21 43.38
CA GLU A 206 -0.53 -24.68 43.34
C GLU A 206 0.37 -24.02 44.40
N LEU A 207 0.04 -22.80 44.84
CA LEU A 207 0.82 -22.06 45.84
C LEU A 207 0.60 -22.60 47.27
N GLU A 208 -0.57 -23.19 47.58
CA GLU A 208 -0.82 -23.87 48.86
C GLU A 208 -0.04 -25.17 49.03
N LYS A 209 0.35 -25.85 47.95
CA LYS A 209 1.16 -27.08 48.02
C LYS A 209 2.62 -26.84 48.43
N TYR A 210 3.12 -25.62 48.30
CA TYR A 210 4.49 -25.25 48.66
C TYR A 210 4.62 -24.61 50.05
N LYS A 211 3.52 -24.47 50.81
CA LYS A 211 3.49 -23.84 52.15
C LYS A 211 3.28 -24.80 53.34
N SER A 212 3.42 -26.11 53.14
CA SER A 212 3.57 -27.11 54.22
C SER A 212 4.93 -27.76 54.19
#